data_AF-A0A645GLU4-F1
#
_entry.id   AF-A0A645GLU4-F1
#
_cell.length_a   1.000
_cell.length_b   1.000
_cell.length_c   1.000
_cell.angle_alpha   90.00
_cell.angle_beta   90.00
_cell.angle_gamma   90.00
#
_symmetry.space_group_name_H-M   'P 1'
#
loop_
_entity.id
_entity.type
_entity.pdbx_description
1 polymer ?
#
loop_
_entity_poly.entity_id
_entity_poly.type
_entity_poly.pdbx_seq_one_letter_code
_entity_poly.pdbx_strand_id
1 'polypeptide(L)' 'MPDLGGEDFAFFSEKVPSAFAWIGCRPTDVPLEEMPKLHNNQFLPDEAALPYGVRYLVLAAFKLMEVQK' A
#
# COMPACT_ATOMS: atom_id res chain seq x y z
N MET A 1 1.85 -4.05 9.41
CA MET A 1 3.02 -4.48 10.19
C MET A 1 4.13 -3.47 9.91
N PRO A 2 4.87 -2.98 10.92
CA PRO A 2 6.01 -2.09 10.66
C PRO A 2 7.09 -2.84 9.85
N ASP A 3 7.72 -2.12 8.92
CA ASP A 3 8.85 -2.59 8.11
C ASP A 3 10.09 -1.74 8.44
N LEU A 4 11.29 -2.30 8.27
CA LEU A 4 12.56 -1.60 8.56
C LEU A 4 13.14 -0.89 7.32
N GLY A 5 12.52 -1.04 6.15
CA GLY A 5 12.85 -0.29 4.95
C GLY A 5 12.60 1.20 5.12
N GLY A 6 13.50 2.02 4.58
CA GLY A 6 13.31 3.47 4.50
C GLY A 6 12.40 3.82 3.32
N GLU A 7 11.43 4.69 3.55
CA GLU A 7 10.49 5.19 2.54
C GLU A 7 10.40 6.72 2.64
N ASP A 8 10.59 7.43 1.53
CA ASP A 8 10.68 8.89 1.52
C ASP A 8 9.33 9.59 1.80
N PHE A 9 8.21 8.84 1.74
CA PHE A 9 6.91 9.31 2.22
C PHE A 9 6.97 9.84 3.66
N ALA A 10 7.92 9.37 4.47
CA ALA A 10 8.20 9.85 5.81
C ALA A 10 8.36 11.39 5.87
N PHE A 11 8.99 12.01 4.86
CA PHE A 11 9.18 13.47 4.82
C PHE A 11 7.85 14.25 4.74
N PHE A 12 6.81 13.69 4.10
CA PHE A 12 5.47 14.29 4.13
C PHE A 12 4.80 14.11 5.49
N SER A 13 4.92 12.91 6.06
CA SER A 13 4.32 12.59 7.37
C SER A 13 4.91 13.39 8.54
N GLU A 14 6.13 13.92 8.40
CA GLU A 14 6.71 14.87 9.35
C GLU A 14 6.02 16.23 9.36
N LYS A 15 5.36 16.63 8.26
CA LYS A 15 4.83 17.99 8.08
C LYS A 15 3.33 18.08 8.30
N VAL A 16 2.58 17.05 7.94
CA VAL A 16 1.12 17.01 8.04
C VAL A 16 0.62 15.64 8.50
N PRO A 17 -0.52 15.55 9.20
CA PRO A 17 -1.14 14.26 9.51
C PRO A 17 -1.32 13.44 8.24
N SER A 18 -0.67 12.28 8.20
CA SER A 18 -0.54 11.45 7.01
C SER A 18 -0.84 10.00 7.33
N ALA A 19 -1.22 9.23 6.31
CA ALA A 19 -1.42 7.79 6.41
C ALA A 19 -0.72 7.10 5.24
N PHE A 20 0.01 6.03 5.55
CA PHE A 20 0.63 5.13 4.59
C PHE A 20 0.12 3.71 4.88
N ALA A 21 -0.21 2.96 3.83
CA ALA A 21 -0.83 1.64 3.96
C ALA A 21 -0.29 0.67 2.92
N TRP A 22 -0.24 -0.61 3.29
CA TRP A 22 0.10 -1.71 2.40
C TRP A 22 -1.16 -2.28 1.75
N ILE A 23 -1.10 -2.53 0.43
CA ILE A 23 -2.08 -3.34 -0.29
C ILE A 23 -1.45 -4.70 -0.58
N GLY A 24 -2.08 -5.77 -0.11
CA GLY A 24 -1.64 -7.13 -0.43
C GLY A 24 -1.77 -7.40 -1.93
N CYS A 25 -0.70 -7.86 -2.55
CA CYS A 25 -0.63 -8.14 -3.99
C CYS A 25 -0.04 -9.51 -4.32
N ARG A 26 -0.03 -10.46 -3.37
CA ARG A 26 0.41 -11.83 -3.65
C ARG A 26 -0.66 -12.53 -4.50
N PRO A 27 -0.30 -13.17 -5.64
CA PRO A 27 -1.22 -14.03 -6.39
C PRO A 27 -1.79 -15.15 -5.52
N THR A 28 -3.07 -15.48 -5.69
CA THR A 28 -3.76 -16.43 -4.79
C THR A 28 -3.22 -17.85 -4.87
N ASP A 29 -2.63 -18.22 -6.00
CA ASP A 29 -2.04 -19.53 -6.32
C ASP A 29 -0.57 -19.67 -5.87
N VAL A 30 0.08 -18.58 -5.46
CA VAL A 30 1.46 -18.59 -4.97
C VAL A 30 1.48 -18.72 -3.44
N PRO A 31 2.08 -19.76 -2.84
CA PRO A 31 2.24 -19.88 -1.39
C PRO A 31 2.94 -18.65 -0.78
N LEU A 32 2.62 -18.31 0.47
CA LEU A 32 3.16 -17.11 1.11
C LEU A 32 4.69 -17.15 1.21
N GLU A 33 5.22 -18.33 1.51
CA GLU A 33 6.64 -18.62 1.69
C GLU A 33 7.43 -18.54 0.37
N GLU A 34 6.73 -18.67 -0.76
CA GLU A 34 7.31 -18.64 -2.10
C GLU A 34 7.20 -17.27 -2.77
N MET A 35 6.38 -16.36 -2.23
CA MET A 35 6.24 -15.00 -2.76
C MET A 35 7.55 -14.22 -2.63
N PRO A 36 8.18 -13.80 -3.73
CA PRO A 36 9.42 -13.03 -3.65
C PRO A 36 9.19 -11.66 -3.00
N LYS A 37 10.18 -11.19 -2.24
CA LYS A 37 10.13 -9.87 -1.59
C LYS A 37 10.32 -8.74 -2.60
N LEU A 38 9.94 -7.52 -2.20
CA LEU A 38 10.29 -6.29 -2.92
C LEU A 38 11.81 -6.24 -3.18
N HIS A 39 12.22 -5.73 -4.35
CA HIS A 39 13.60 -5.74 -4.88
C HIS A 39 14.14 -7.08 -5.38
N ASN A 40 13.30 -8.12 -5.49
CA ASN A 40 13.66 -9.37 -6.17
C ASN A 40 13.27 -9.33 -7.66
N ASN A 41 14.08 -9.89 -8.57
CA ASN A 41 13.80 -9.94 -10.01
C ASN A 41 12.65 -10.88 -10.41
N GLN A 42 12.22 -11.74 -9.50
CA GLN A 42 11.06 -12.62 -9.64
C GLN A 42 9.80 -12.05 -8.95
N PHE A 43 9.86 -10.83 -8.40
CA PHE A 43 8.71 -10.19 -7.79
C PHE A 43 7.54 -10.12 -8.78
N LEU A 44 6.38 -10.67 -8.37
CA LEU A 44 5.22 -10.87 -9.23
C LEU A 44 3.95 -10.39 -8.51
N PRO A 45 3.66 -9.08 -8.52
CA PRO A 45 2.43 -8.56 -7.94
C PRO A 45 1.22 -8.92 -8.80
N ASP A 46 0.13 -9.34 -8.15
CA ASP A 46 -1.16 -9.61 -8.78
C ASP A 46 -1.89 -8.29 -9.10
N GLU A 47 -2.20 -8.06 -10.38
CA GLU A 47 -2.93 -6.87 -10.84
C GLU A 47 -4.37 -6.81 -10.28
N ALA A 48 -4.91 -7.93 -9.80
CA ALA A 48 -6.17 -7.95 -9.06
C ALA A 48 -6.13 -7.08 -7.78
N ALA A 49 -4.94 -6.69 -7.30
CA ALA A 49 -4.76 -5.74 -6.19
C ALA A 49 -5.08 -4.29 -6.58
N LEU A 50 -4.95 -3.91 -7.85
CA LEU A 50 -5.09 -2.52 -8.31
C LEU A 50 -6.46 -1.90 -7.99
N PRO A 51 -7.61 -2.58 -8.23
CA PRO A 51 -8.92 -2.04 -7.87
C PRO A 51 -9.07 -1.73 -6.38
N TYR A 52 -8.42 -2.50 -5.50
CA TYR A 52 -8.43 -2.25 -4.06
C TYR A 52 -7.64 -1.00 -3.70
N GLY A 53 -6.48 -0.78 -4.33
CA GLY A 53 -5.71 0.46 -4.19
C GLY A 53 -6.49 1.69 -4.64
N VAL A 54 -7.12 1.62 -5.82
CA VAL A 54 -7.98 2.71 -6.33
C VAL A 54 -9.12 3.00 -5.36
N ARG A 55 -9.83 1.96 -4.91
CA ARG A 55 -10.94 2.10 -3.96
C ARG A 55 -10.47 2.70 -2.63
N TYR A 56 -9.33 2.28 -2.11
CA TYR A 56 -8.75 2.82 -0.88
C TYR A 56 -8.50 4.33 -1.02
N LEU A 57 -7.79 4.76 -2.08
CA LEU A 57 -7.47 6.17 -2.29
C LEU A 57 -8.73 7.04 -2.49
N VAL A 58 -9.66 6.59 -3.33
CA VAL A 58 -10.90 7.34 -3.64
C VAL A 58 -11.77 7.48 -2.39
N LEU A 59 -12.02 6.38 -1.66
CA LEU A 59 -12.84 6.43 -0.46
C LEU A 59 -12.16 7.21 0.67
N ALA A 60 -10.84 7.11 0.82
CA ALA A 60 -10.10 7.92 1.78
C ALA A 60 -10.24 9.42 1.48
N ALA A 61 -10.11 9.82 0.22
CA ALA A 61 -10.30 11.21 -0.18
C ALA A 61 -11.73 11.71 0.14
N PHE A 62 -12.77 10.95 -0.24
CA PHE A 62 -14.15 11.31 0.11
C PHE A 62 -14.34 11.44 1.62
N LYS A 63 -13.82 10.47 2.38
CA LYS A 63 -14.00 10.47 3.83
C LYS A 63 -13.30 11.64 4.51
N LEU A 64 -12.09 11.98 4.07
CA LEU A 64 -11.35 13.13 4.59
C LEU A 64 -12.06 14.45 4.29
N MET A 65 -12.68 14.59 3.11
CA MET A 65 -13.48 15.78 2.78
C MET A 65 -14.75 15.92 3.63
N GLU A 66 -15.36 14.82 4.09
CA GLU A 66 -16.48 14.87 5.04
C GLU A 66 -16.07 15.38 6.41
N VAL A 67 -14.87 15.00 6.87
CA VAL A 67 -14.33 15.35 8.20
C VAL A 67 -13.82 16.80 8.26
N GLN A 68 -13.49 17.39 7.10
CA GLN A 68 -13.00 18.77 6.98
C GLN A 68 -14.10 19.84 6.85
N LYS A 69 -15.38 19.46 6.98
CA LYS A 69 -16.49 20.41 7.13
C LYS A 69 -16.67 20.82 8.58
#